data_AF-A0A960XHV2-F1
#
_entry.id   AF-A0A960XHV2-F1
#
_cell.length_a   1.000
_cell.length_b   1.000
_cell.length_c   1.000
_cell.angle_alpha   90.00
_cell.angle_beta   90.00
_cell.angle_gamma   90.00
#
_symmetry.space_group_name_H-M   'P 1'
#
loop_
_entity.id
_entity.type
_entity.pdbx_description
1 polymer ?
#
loop_
_entity_poly.entity_id
_entity_poly.type
_entity_poly.pdbx_seq_one_letter_code
_entity_poly.pdbx_strand_id
1 'polypeptide(L)' 'EAEVLAKGFANSSISLLVRYWIEVPGDTNYFFARSEGVQAIHRSFKEEGIVIPFPIRTLEFGNGCNELVSNLVTESGASN' A
#
# COMPACT_ATOMS: atom_id res chain seq x y z
N GLU A 1 19.46 9.94 15.31
CA GLU A 1 18.89 8.58 15.16
C GLU A 1 17.53 8.65 14.48
N ALA A 2 17.15 7.60 13.75
CA ALA A 2 15.85 7.48 13.11
C ALA A 2 14.95 6.56 13.95
N GLU A 3 13.69 6.94 14.11
CA GLU A 3 12.70 6.25 14.94
C GLU A 3 11.48 5.87 14.10
N VAL A 4 10.93 4.68 14.33
CA VAL A 4 9.71 4.19 13.69
C VAL A 4 8.71 3.79 14.78
N LEU A 5 7.52 4.39 14.76
CA LEU A 5 6.46 4.16 15.73
C LEU A 5 5.19 3.70 15.02
N ALA A 6 4.49 2.70 15.58
CA ALA A 6 3.18 2.32 15.09
C ALA A 6 2.13 3.33 15.59
N LYS A 7 1.49 4.06 14.67
CA LYS A 7 0.45 5.04 15.00
C LYS A 7 -0.89 4.38 15.29
N GLY A 8 -1.19 3.27 14.60
CA GLY A 8 -2.43 2.53 14.78
C GLY A 8 -2.87 1.75 13.55
N PHE A 9 -4.01 1.08 13.67
CA PHE A 9 -4.65 0.32 12.60
C PHE A 9 -5.74 1.16 11.92
N ALA A 10 -5.83 1.04 10.60
CA ALA A 10 -6.93 1.52 9.78
C ALA A 10 -7.66 0.32 9.14
N ASN A 11 -8.77 0.57 8.45
CA ASN A 11 -9.65 -0.47 7.89
C ASN A 11 -8.95 -1.50 6.97
N SER A 12 -7.79 -1.16 6.41
CA SER A 12 -7.00 -2.06 5.55
C SER A 12 -5.49 -1.76 5.61
N SER A 13 -5.00 -1.08 6.65
CA SER A 13 -3.59 -0.71 6.71
C SER A 13 -3.11 -0.49 8.14
N ILE A 14 -1.80 -0.64 8.34
CA ILE A 14 -1.11 -0.23 9.57
C ILE A 14 -0.43 1.10 9.30
N SER A 15 -0.72 2.11 10.10
CA SER A 15 -0.08 3.42 9.99
C SER A 15 1.22 3.44 10.77
N LEU A 16 2.34 3.67 10.08
CA LEU A 16 3.66 3.84 10.68
C LEU A 16 4.05 5.32 10.64
N LEU A 17 4.56 5.83 11.76
CA LEU A 17 5.19 7.15 11.88
C LEU A 17 6.69 6.95 11.82
N VAL A 18 7.34 7.61 10.86
CA VAL A 18 8.79 7.58 10.70
C VAL A 18 9.32 8.97 11.00
N ARG A 19 10.29 9.06 11.91
CA ARG A 19 10.95 10.30 12.29
C ARG A 19 12.45 10.15 12.13
N TYR A 20 13.05 11.02 11.32
CA TYR A 20 14.49 11.05 11.12
C TYR A 20 14.94 12.50 11.06
N TRP A 21 16.21 12.72 11.39
CA TRP A 21 16.84 14.04 11.32
C TRP A 21 17.39 14.25 9.92
N ILE A 22 17.24 15.46 9.41
CA ILE A 22 17.80 15.89 8.13
C ILE A 22 18.70 17.08 8.40
N GLU A 23 19.93 17.04 7.88
CA GLU A 23 20.78 18.22 7.83
C GLU A 23 20.39 19.02 6.60
N VAL A 24 19.89 20.23 6.81
CA VAL A 24 19.36 21.08 5.74
C VAL A 24 20.35 22.23 5.49
N PRO A 25 21.26 22.12 4.51
CA PRO A 25 22.03 23.27 4.07
C PRO A 25 21.14 24.12 3.15
N GLY A 26 20.40 25.09 3.72
CA GLY A 26 19.63 26.12 3.00
C GLY A 26 18.13 25.86 2.79
N ASP A 27 17.39 26.90 2.37
CA ASP A 27 15.91 26.94 2.41
C ASP A 27 15.17 25.91 1.52
N THR A 28 15.84 25.30 0.54
CA THR A 28 15.19 24.44 -0.47
C THR A 28 15.23 22.94 -0.12
N ASN A 29 16.08 22.52 0.83
CA ASN A 29 16.41 21.09 1.00
C ASN A 29 15.37 20.27 1.80
N TYR A 30 14.44 20.91 2.49
CA TYR A 30 13.42 20.19 3.28
C TYR A 30 12.53 19.28 2.42
N PHE A 31 12.01 19.78 1.29
CA PHE A 31 11.13 19.00 0.41
C PHE A 31 11.85 17.86 -0.28
N PHE A 32 13.12 18.08 -0.67
CA PHE A 32 13.95 17.05 -1.28
C PHE A 32 14.29 15.94 -0.29
N ALA A 33 14.75 16.29 0.91
CA ALA A 33 15.08 15.31 1.95
C ALA A 33 13.84 14.49 2.35
N ARG A 34 12.66 15.12 2.43
CA ARG A 34 11.40 14.40 2.66
C ARG A 34 11.08 13.42 1.53
N SER A 35 11.20 13.85 0.27
CA SER A 35 10.92 13.02 -0.91
C SER A 35 11.87 11.82 -0.97
N GLU A 36 13.16 12.05 -0.72
CA GLU A 36 14.19 11.01 -0.67
C GLU A 36 13.88 9.97 0.41
N GLY A 37 13.53 10.40 1.63
CA GLY A 37 13.15 9.48 2.69
C GLY A 37 11.92 8.63 2.35
N VAL A 38 10.90 9.22 1.70
CA VAL A 38 9.72 8.47 1.25
C VAL A 38 10.10 7.45 0.17
N GLN A 39 10.95 7.82 -0.79
CA GLN A 39 11.41 6.92 -1.84
C GLN A 39 12.25 5.77 -1.30
N ALA A 40 13.12 6.04 -0.32
CA ALA A 40 13.93 5.02 0.34
C ALA A 40 13.05 3.98 1.05
N ILE A 41 12.08 4.44 1.85
CA ILE A 41 11.12 3.55 2.54
C ILE A 41 10.34 2.71 1.53
N HIS A 42 9.84 3.34 0.45
CA HIS A 42 9.08 2.64 -0.57
C HIS A 42 9.92 1.56 -1.28
N ARG A 43 11.19 1.85 -1.55
CA ARG A 43 12.12 0.91 -2.18
C ARG A 43 12.40 -0.30 -1.28
N SER A 44 12.72 -0.07 -0.02
CA SER A 44 12.95 -1.16 0.95
C SER A 44 11.70 -2.02 1.14
N PHE A 45 10.51 -1.41 1.22
CA PHE A 45 9.27 -2.19 1.28
C PHE A 45 9.05 -3.04 0.02
N LYS A 46 9.38 -2.52 -1.15
CA LYS A 46 9.28 -3.28 -2.40
C LYS A 46 10.27 -4.46 -2.45
N GLU A 47 11.50 -4.27 -1.97
CA GLU A 47 12.53 -5.30 -1.91
C GLU A 47 12.17 -6.43 -0.93
N GLU A 48 11.60 -6.07 0.22
CA GLU A 48 11.12 -7.02 1.23
C GLU A 48 9.74 -7.63 0.92
N GLY A 49 9.13 -7.28 -0.22
CA GLY A 49 7.83 -7.80 -0.63
C GLY A 49 6.64 -7.27 0.18
N ILE A 50 6.82 -6.18 0.94
CA ILE A 50 5.76 -5.50 1.68
C ILE A 50 4.96 -4.63 0.71
N VAL A 51 3.77 -5.11 0.34
CA VAL A 51 2.85 -4.36 -0.53
C VAL A 51 2.11 -3.30 0.28
N ILE A 52 2.19 -2.04 -0.17
CA ILE A 52 1.38 -0.96 0.39
C ILE A 52 -0.07 -1.15 -0.09
N PRO A 53 -1.02 -1.43 0.81
CA PRO A 53 -2.38 -1.77 0.41
C PRO A 53 -3.10 -0.52 -0.12
N PHE A 54 -3.68 -0.63 -1.32
CA PHE A 54 -4.76 0.26 -1.72
C PHE A 54 -6.00 -0.04 -0.88
N PRO A 55 -6.96 0.90 -0.75
CA PRO A 55 -8.21 0.62 -0.06
C PRO A 55 -8.89 -0.62 -0.65
N ILE A 56 -8.90 -1.72 0.10
CA ILE A 56 -9.59 -2.94 -0.31
C ILE A 56 -11.05 -2.88 0.12
N ARG A 57 -11.92 -3.43 -0.72
CA ARG A 57 -13.33 -3.69 -0.39
C ARG A 57 -13.52 -5.19 -0.55
N THR A 58 -13.98 -5.86 0.49
CA THR A 58 -14.43 -7.25 0.36
C THR A 58 -15.78 -7.24 -0.34
N LEU A 59 -15.84 -7.81 -1.54
CA LEU A 59 -17.09 -8.03 -2.25
C LEU A 59 -17.68 -9.36 -1.78
N GLU A 60 -18.63 -9.31 -0.86
CA GLU A 60 -19.34 -10.51 -0.42
C GLU A 60 -20.51 -10.78 -1.36
N PHE A 61 -20.40 -11.86 -2.14
CA PHE A 61 -21.52 -12.39 -2.90
C PHE A 61 -22.37 -13.24 -1.96
N GLY A 62 -23.58 -12.76 -1.64
CA GLY A 62 -24.57 -13.57 -0.93
C GLY A 62 -24.94 -14.85 -1.71
N ASN A 63 -25.65 -15.75 -1.03
CA ASN A 63 -25.94 -17.14 -1.42
C ASN A 63 -26.62 -17.35 -2.79
N GLY A 64 -26.94 -16.29 -3.54
CA GLY A 64 -27.58 -16.34 -4.87
C GLY A 64 -26.72 -15.83 -6.03
N CYS A 65 -25.44 -15.51 -5.81
CA CYS A 65 -24.54 -14.97 -6.86
C CYS A 65 -23.51 -15.98 -7.41
N ASN A 66 -23.45 -17.18 -6.86
CA ASN A 66 -22.61 -18.30 -7.33
C ASN A 66 -22.93 -18.73 -8.77
N GLU A 67 -24.19 -18.61 -9.20
CA GLU A 67 -24.62 -19.00 -10.55
C GLU A 67 -24.14 -17.99 -11.63
N LEU A 68 -24.18 -16.68 -11.32
CA LEU A 68 -23.71 -15.64 -12.24
C LEU A 68 -22.19 -15.67 -12.43
N VAL A 69 -21.42 -15.92 -11.36
CA VAL A 69 -19.96 -16.05 -11.45
C VAL A 69 -19.57 -17.30 -12.24
N SER A 70 -20.28 -18.42 -12.05
CA SER A 70 -20.02 -19.66 -12.79
C SER A 70 -20.25 -19.47 -14.29
N ASN A 71 -21.30 -18.74 -14.68
CA ASN A 71 -21.59 -18.46 -16.09
C ASN A 71 -20.55 -17.53 -16.73
N LEU A 72 -20.12 -16.47 -16.02
CA LEU A 72 -19.09 -15.53 -16.51
C LEU A 72 -17.71 -16.19 -16.70
N VAL A 73 -17.33 -17.12 -15.81
CA VAL A 73 -16.07 -17.88 -15.92
C VAL A 73 -16.13 -18.87 -17.08
N THR A 74 -17.30 -19.45 -17.36
CA THR A 74 -17.50 -20.43 -18.43
C THR A 74 -17.50 -19.78 -19.82
N GLU A 75 -18.08 -18.60 -19.97
CA GLU A 75 -18.14 -17.88 -21.26
C GLU A 75 -16.77 -17.35 -21.72
N SER A 76 -15.88 -16.97 -20.80
CA SER A 76 -14.52 -16.51 -21.15
C SER A 76 -13.56 -17.65 -21.53
N GLY A 77 -13.93 -18.91 -21.24
CA GLY A 77 -13.17 -20.11 -21.61
C GLY A 77 -13.56 -20.72 -22.97
N ALA A 78 -14.57 -20.17 -23.66
CA ALA A 78 -15.15 -20.75 -24.87
C ALA A 78 -14.74 -20.06 -26.19
N SER A 79 -13.81 -19.11 -26.18
CA SER A 79 -13.15 -18.63 -27.41
C SER A 79 -11.62 -18.75 -27.30
N ASN A 80 -11.12 -19.97 -27.42
CA ASN A 80 -9.84 -20.26 -28.08
C ASN A 80 -9.90 -21.66 -28.70
#